data_AF-A0A2T5JJR8-F1
#
_entry.id   AF-A0A2T5JJR8-F1
#
_cell.length_a   1.000
_cell.length_b   1.000
_cell.length_c   1.000
_cell.angle_alpha   90.00
_cell.angle_beta   90.00
_cell.angle_gamma   90.00
#
_symmetry.space_group_name_H-M   'P 1'
#
loop_
_entity.id
_entity.type
_entity.pdbx_description
1 polymer ?
#
loop_
_entity_poly.entity_id
_entity_poly.type
_entity_poly.pdbx_seq_one_letter_code
_entity_poly.pdbx_strand_id
1 'polypeptide(L)'
;MVDDIRRAEMKTYQARRSAERRARGLIPRTVWIRREDEEAFREAVTPYAEHARLLEAATGGVHLPAFEIAAIIRHHNLPYDPEDFVFLSRVAKAIALRPQESDWIAQRAADIIARYRLPITWEDLQ
;
A
#
# COMPACT_ATOMS: atom_id res chain seq x y z
N MET A 1 30.90 4.53 12.85
CA MET A 1 30.55 5.92 12.46
C MET A 1 29.74 6.02 11.16
N VAL A 2 29.61 4.96 10.33
CA VAL A 2 28.62 4.90 9.23
C VAL A 2 27.22 4.50 9.73
N ASP A 3 27.14 3.80 10.86
CA ASP A 3 25.89 3.30 11.44
C ASP A 3 24.98 4.37 12.05
N ASP A 4 25.54 5.43 12.65
CA ASP A 4 24.72 6.40 13.39
C ASP A 4 23.93 7.31 12.45
N ILE A 5 24.53 7.70 11.32
CA ILE A 5 23.86 8.46 10.25
C ILE A 5 22.74 7.60 9.65
N ARG A 6 23.03 6.35 9.27
CA ARG A 6 22.05 5.43 8.68
C ARG A 6 20.90 5.10 9.65
N ARG A 7 21.18 4.97 10.95
CA ARG A 7 20.15 4.81 11.99
C ARG A 7 19.28 6.06 12.11
N ALA A 8 19.86 7.25 12.09
CA ALA A 8 19.12 8.51 12.15
C ALA A 8 18.21 8.69 10.92
N GLU A 9 18.71 8.36 9.73
CA GLU A 9 17.93 8.35 8.48
C GLU A 9 16.78 7.35 8.54
N MET A 10 17.03 6.11 8.96
CA MET A 10 15.97 5.11 9.15
C MET A 10 14.92 5.56 10.15
N LYS A 11 15.32 6.16 11.27
CA LYS A 11 14.39 6.67 12.29
C LYS A 11 13.52 7.78 11.73
N THR A 12 14.10 8.70 10.97
CA THR A 12 13.38 9.79 10.30
C THR A 12 12.41 9.27 9.26
N TYR A 13 12.85 8.31 8.43
CA TYR A 13 12.02 7.63 7.44
C TYR A 13 10.84 6.89 8.09
N GLN A 14 11.08 6.12 9.15
CA GLN A 14 10.04 5.41 9.88
C GLN A 14 9.04 6.36 10.54
N ALA A 15 9.51 7.47 11.12
CA ALA A 15 8.66 8.49 11.72
C ALA A 15 7.73 9.13 10.67
N ARG A 16 8.28 9.48 9.49
CA ARG A 16 7.50 10.01 8.36
C ARG A 16 6.46 9.00 7.87
N ARG A 17 6.87 7.77 7.57
CA ARG A 17 5.97 6.70 7.12
C ARG A 17 4.86 6.39 8.13
N SER A 18 5.19 6.41 9.42
CA SER A 18 4.21 6.22 10.49
C SER A 18 3.21 7.38 10.59
N ALA A 19 3.63 8.62 10.33
CA ALA A 19 2.73 9.76 10.27
C ALA A 19 1.78 9.69 9.06
N GLU A 20 2.31 9.36 7.87
CA GLU A 20 1.52 9.17 6.64
C GLU A 20 0.47 8.06 6.80
N ARG A 21 0.87 6.91 7.38
CA ARG A 21 -0.05 5.81 7.71
C ARG A 21 -1.19 6.25 8.64
N ARG A 22 -0.86 6.96 9.73
CA ARG A 22 -1.88 7.44 10.68
C ARG A 22 -2.84 8.45 10.07
N ALA A 23 -2.36 9.34 9.21
CA ALA A 23 -3.21 10.28 8.48
C ALA A 23 -4.25 9.55 7.60
N ARG A 24 -3.89 8.37 7.09
CA ARG A 24 -4.75 7.48 6.29
C ARG A 24 -5.53 6.45 7.11
N GLY A 25 -5.65 6.64 8.42
CA GLY A 25 -6.37 5.73 9.32
C GLY A 25 -5.69 4.38 9.59
N LEU A 26 -4.46 4.16 9.12
CA LEU A 26 -3.69 2.95 9.40
C LEU A 26 -3.03 3.06 10.79
N ILE A 27 -3.36 2.10 11.67
CA ILE A 27 -2.87 2.08 13.06
C ILE A 27 -1.71 1.07 13.19
N PRO A 28 -0.48 1.51 13.48
CA PRO A 28 0.61 0.58 13.77
C PRO A 28 0.36 -0.12 15.12
N ARG A 29 0.49 -1.45 15.15
CA ARG A 29 0.40 -2.26 16.36
C ARG A 29 1.64 -3.13 16.49
N THR A 30 2.27 -3.07 17.67
CA THR A 30 3.37 -3.97 18.04
C THR A 30 2.82 -5.09 18.90
N VAL A 31 3.16 -6.33 18.58
CA VAL A 31 2.79 -7.51 19.35
C VAL A 31 4.03 -8.31 19.70
N TRP A 32 4.01 -8.95 20.87
CA TRP A 32 5.05 -9.88 21.31
C TRP A 32 4.51 -11.29 21.10
N ILE A 33 5.22 -12.07 20.31
CA ILE A 33 4.89 -13.47 20.02
C ILE A 33 5.96 -14.36 20.63
N ARG A 34 5.56 -15.55 21.09
CA ARG A 34 6.53 -16.56 21.49
C ARG A 34 7.19 -17.12 20.25
N ARG A 35 8.42 -17.61 20.40
CA ARG A 35 9.22 -18.10 19.26
C ARG A 35 8.56 -19.32 18.61
N GLU A 36 7.99 -20.19 19.43
CA GLU A 36 7.24 -21.37 19.00
C GLU A 36 5.98 -21.04 18.20
N ASP A 37 5.41 -19.84 18.38
CA ASP A 37 4.19 -19.39 17.70
C ASP A 37 4.49 -18.54 16.45
N GLU A 38 5.77 -18.31 16.12
CA GLU A 38 6.15 -17.35 15.07
C GLU A 38 5.56 -17.68 13.70
N GLU A 39 5.62 -18.96 13.31
CA GLU A 39 5.14 -19.42 12.01
C GLU A 39 3.62 -19.38 11.93
N ALA A 40 2.93 -19.91 12.95
CA ALA A 40 1.47 -19.86 13.04
C ALA A 40 0.95 -18.40 13.04
N PHE A 41 1.63 -17.51 13.76
CA PHE A 41 1.32 -16.08 13.74
C PHE A 41 1.53 -15.49 12.33
N ARG A 42 2.67 -15.76 11.71
CA ARG A 42 3.00 -15.27 10.36
C ARG A 42 1.96 -15.70 9.35
N GLU A 43 1.58 -16.97 9.33
CA GLU A 43 0.54 -17.50 8.46
C GLU A 43 -0.80 -16.80 8.71
N ALA A 44 -1.18 -16.60 9.97
CA ALA A 44 -2.43 -15.94 10.33
C ALA A 44 -2.47 -14.46 9.91
N VAL A 45 -1.34 -13.74 9.96
CA VAL A 45 -1.31 -12.30 9.66
C VAL A 45 -0.98 -11.97 8.21
N THR A 46 -0.31 -12.85 7.49
CA THR A 46 0.15 -12.62 6.11
C THR A 46 -0.97 -12.11 5.18
N PRO A 47 -2.19 -12.69 5.17
CA PRO A 47 -3.26 -12.21 4.31
C PRO A 47 -3.63 -10.73 4.55
N TYR A 48 -3.69 -10.34 5.83
CA TYR A 48 -4.00 -8.96 6.23
C TYR A 48 -2.84 -8.02 5.91
N ALA A 49 -1.61 -8.46 6.17
CA ALA A 49 -0.40 -7.68 5.90
C ALA A 49 -0.21 -7.43 4.39
N GLU A 50 -0.44 -8.45 3.57
CA GLU A 50 -0.34 -8.32 2.11
C GLU A 50 -1.48 -7.50 1.52
N HIS A 51 -2.70 -7.65 2.04
CA HIS A 51 -3.81 -6.77 1.65
C HIS A 51 -3.51 -5.30 2.01
N ALA A 52 -3.00 -5.03 3.23
CA ALA A 52 -2.57 -3.68 3.60
C ALA A 52 -1.44 -3.17 2.69
N ARG A 53 -0.53 -4.04 2.26
CA ARG A 53 0.56 -3.71 1.33
C ARG A 53 0.04 -3.32 -0.05
N LEU A 54 -1.07 -3.90 -0.53
CA LEU A 54 -1.74 -3.47 -1.76
C LEU A 54 -2.30 -2.04 -1.64
N LEU A 55 -2.93 -1.70 -0.52
CA LEU A 55 -3.44 -0.34 -0.26
C LEU A 55 -2.30 0.68 -0.13
N GLU A 56 -1.20 0.29 0.53
CA GLU A 56 0.01 1.12 0.57
C GLU A 56 0.60 1.33 -0.83
N ALA A 57 0.53 0.32 -1.71
CA ALA A 57 1.02 0.46 -3.07
C ALA A 57 0.14 1.39 -3.91
N ALA A 58 -1.18 1.30 -3.77
CA ALA A 58 -2.13 2.21 -4.40
C ALA A 58 -1.84 3.68 -4.02
N THR A 59 -1.50 3.93 -2.76
CA THR A 59 -1.29 5.28 -2.21
C THR A 59 0.18 5.74 -2.17
N GLY A 60 1.07 5.04 -2.91
CA GLY A 60 2.48 5.38 -3.05
C GLY A 60 3.37 5.15 -1.83
N GLY A 61 2.86 4.52 -0.76
CA GLY A 61 3.61 4.21 0.46
C GLY A 61 4.62 3.06 0.30
N VAL A 62 4.44 2.20 -0.70
CA VAL A 62 5.38 1.13 -1.07
C VAL A 62 5.36 0.90 -2.58
N HIS A 63 6.51 0.55 -3.16
CA HIS A 63 6.55 0.09 -4.55
C HIS A 63 6.26 -1.40 -4.62
N LEU A 64 5.25 -1.80 -5.40
CA LEU A 64 4.98 -3.18 -5.76
C LEU A 64 5.03 -3.36 -7.28
N PRO A 65 5.82 -4.32 -7.79
CA PRO A 65 5.73 -4.76 -9.17
C PRO A 65 4.34 -5.31 -9.51
N ALA A 66 3.91 -5.18 -10.76
CA ALA A 66 2.59 -5.64 -11.21
C ALA A 66 2.38 -7.15 -11.01
N PHE A 67 3.43 -7.96 -11.17
CA PHE A 67 3.34 -9.40 -10.94
C PHE A 67 3.12 -9.73 -9.46
N GLU A 68 3.69 -8.96 -8.52
CA GLU A 68 3.46 -9.14 -7.08
C GLU A 68 2.03 -8.78 -6.71
N ILE A 69 1.50 -7.68 -7.25
CA ILE A 69 0.09 -7.28 -7.05
C ILE A 69 -0.85 -8.41 -7.48
N ALA A 70 -0.66 -8.94 -8.68
CA ALA A 70 -1.47 -10.04 -9.20
C ALA A 70 -1.29 -11.34 -8.40
N ALA A 71 -0.07 -11.62 -7.90
CA ALA A 71 0.20 -12.78 -7.06
C ALA A 71 -0.54 -12.69 -5.73
N ILE A 72 -0.46 -11.56 -5.03
CA ILE A 72 -1.14 -11.35 -3.74
C ILE A 72 -2.66 -11.52 -3.89
N ILE A 73 -3.25 -10.85 -4.89
CA ILE A 73 -4.70 -10.90 -5.14
C ILE A 73 -5.18 -12.33 -5.38
N ARG A 74 -4.47 -13.09 -6.22
CA ARG A 74 -4.82 -14.49 -6.51
C ARG A 74 -4.57 -15.42 -5.33
N HIS A 75 -3.43 -15.26 -4.64
CA HIS A 75 -3.04 -16.13 -3.54
C HIS A 75 -4.05 -16.08 -2.39
N HIS A 76 -4.57 -14.89 -2.09
CA HIS A 76 -5.57 -14.68 -1.03
C HIS A 76 -7.01 -14.63 -1.53
N ASN A 77 -7.25 -14.92 -2.81
CA ASN A 77 -8.57 -14.85 -3.45
C ASN A 77 -9.32 -13.54 -3.13
N LEU A 78 -8.60 -12.41 -3.23
CA LEU A 78 -9.18 -11.09 -2.95
C LEU A 78 -10.18 -10.71 -4.05
N PRO A 79 -11.24 -9.97 -3.72
CA PRO A 79 -12.31 -9.61 -4.67
C PRO A 79 -11.91 -8.44 -5.58
N TYR A 80 -10.65 -8.38 -6.00
CA TYR A 80 -10.06 -7.29 -6.77
C TYR A 80 -9.61 -7.76 -8.14
N ASP A 81 -9.81 -6.93 -9.16
CA ASP A 81 -9.10 -7.10 -10.42
C ASP A 81 -7.63 -6.64 -10.25
N PRO A 82 -6.63 -7.49 -10.56
CA PRO A 82 -5.24 -7.08 -10.55
C PRO A 82 -4.94 -5.85 -11.40
N GLU A 83 -5.59 -5.68 -12.55
CA GLU A 83 -5.36 -4.54 -13.42
C GLU A 83 -5.77 -3.22 -12.77
N ASP A 84 -6.88 -3.24 -12.02
CA ASP A 84 -7.35 -2.05 -11.29
C ASP A 84 -6.35 -1.63 -10.21
N PHE A 85 -5.77 -2.57 -9.46
CA PHE A 85 -4.74 -2.24 -8.46
C PHE A 85 -3.40 -1.82 -9.08
N VAL A 86 -3.02 -2.41 -10.22
CA VAL A 86 -1.86 -1.96 -10.98
C VAL A 86 -2.07 -0.53 -11.47
N PHE A 87 -3.27 -0.19 -11.94
CA PHE A 87 -3.63 1.17 -12.32
C PHE A 87 -3.51 2.12 -11.14
N LEU A 88 -4.17 1.82 -10.01
CA LEU A 88 -4.14 2.65 -8.80
C LEU A 88 -2.71 2.92 -8.32
N SER A 89 -1.84 1.90 -8.29
CA SER A 89 -0.43 2.04 -7.87
C SER A 89 0.42 2.96 -8.75
N ARG A 90 -0.11 3.41 -9.89
CA ARG A 90 0.58 4.22 -10.89
C ARG A 90 -0.07 5.56 -11.15
N VAL A 91 -1.17 5.90 -10.47
CA VAL A 91 -1.96 7.12 -10.71
C VAL A 91 -1.09 8.38 -10.63
N ALA A 92 -0.37 8.61 -9.53
CA ALA A 92 0.51 9.77 -9.37
C ALA A 92 1.52 9.91 -10.54
N LYS A 93 2.13 8.79 -10.94
CA LYS A 93 3.06 8.75 -12.07
C LYS A 93 2.36 9.02 -13.41
N ALA A 94 1.16 8.49 -13.61
CA ALA A 94 0.39 8.66 -14.83
C ALA A 94 -0.02 10.13 -15.03
N ILE A 95 -0.48 10.80 -13.97
CA ILE A 95 -0.82 12.24 -13.99
C ILE A 95 0.43 13.08 -14.30
N ALA A 96 1.55 12.80 -13.63
CA ALA A 96 2.79 13.52 -13.85
C ALA A 96 3.30 13.41 -15.30
N LEU A 97 3.09 12.26 -15.94
CA LEU A 97 3.51 12.02 -17.33
C LEU A 97 2.50 12.55 -18.36
N ARG A 98 1.20 12.55 -18.03
CA ARG A 98 0.09 12.85 -18.95
C ARG A 98 -0.95 13.74 -18.26
N PRO A 99 -0.61 14.99 -17.92
CA PRO A 99 -1.51 15.89 -17.19
C PRO A 99 -2.81 16.17 -17.94
N GLN A 100 -2.79 16.13 -19.28
CA GLN A 100 -3.98 16.29 -20.12
C GLN A 100 -5.02 15.16 -19.95
N GLU A 101 -4.62 14.01 -19.41
CA GLU A 101 -5.52 12.89 -19.12
C GLU A 101 -5.99 12.89 -17.65
N SER A 102 -5.63 13.91 -16.85
CA SER A 102 -5.85 13.91 -15.40
C SER A 102 -7.31 13.68 -15.02
N ASP A 103 -8.26 14.30 -15.72
CA ASP A 103 -9.70 14.13 -15.44
C ASP A 103 -10.18 12.69 -15.67
N TRP A 104 -9.70 12.06 -16.75
CA TRP A 104 -10.00 10.67 -17.04
C TRP A 104 -9.37 9.72 -16.03
N ILE A 105 -8.11 9.97 -15.65
CA ILE A 105 -7.40 9.19 -14.61
C ILE A 105 -8.14 9.32 -13.27
N ALA A 106 -8.56 10.53 -12.91
CA ALA A 106 -9.32 10.81 -11.69
C ALA A 106 -10.65 10.06 -11.66
N GLN A 107 -11.42 10.14 -12.75
CA GLN A 107 -12.69 9.42 -12.86
C GLN A 107 -12.47 7.90 -12.76
N ARG A 108 -11.48 7.36 -13.49
CA ARG A 108 -11.19 5.92 -13.45
C ARG A 108 -10.77 5.46 -12.06
N ALA A 109 -9.94 6.23 -11.36
CA ALA A 109 -9.54 5.93 -10.00
C ALA A 109 -10.73 5.95 -9.04
N ALA A 110 -11.60 6.97 -9.14
CA ALA A 110 -12.82 7.08 -8.34
C ALA A 110 -13.77 5.89 -8.57
N ASP A 111 -13.95 5.46 -9.82
CA ASP A 111 -14.78 4.30 -10.16
C ASP A 111 -14.26 3.01 -9.50
N ILE A 112 -12.94 2.79 -9.52
CA ILE A 112 -12.30 1.62 -8.89
C ILE A 112 -12.48 1.66 -7.36
N ILE A 113 -12.19 2.81 -6.74
CA ILE A 113 -12.35 3.02 -5.30
C ILE A 113 -13.79 2.71 -4.88
N ALA A 114 -14.77 3.25 -5.62
CA ALA A 114 -16.19 3.04 -5.33
C ALA A 114 -16.61 1.58 -5.51
N ARG A 115 -16.17 0.93 -6.60
CA ARG A 115 -16.49 -0.47 -6.91
C ARG A 115 -16.09 -1.41 -5.78
N TYR A 116 -14.88 -1.25 -5.26
CA TYR A 116 -14.32 -2.13 -4.23
C TYR A 116 -14.52 -1.59 -2.81
N ARG A 117 -15.17 -0.41 -2.66
CA ARG A 117 -15.34 0.31 -1.39
C ARG A 117 -14.02 0.45 -0.63
N LEU A 118 -12.97 0.85 -1.35
CA LEU A 118 -11.62 0.95 -0.77
C LEU A 118 -11.59 2.06 0.30
N PRO A 119 -10.82 1.87 1.39
CA PRO A 119 -10.71 2.85 2.46
C PRO A 119 -9.68 3.95 2.13
N ILE A 120 -9.71 4.47 0.90
CA ILE A 120 -8.82 5.52 0.38
C ILE A 120 -9.61 6.44 -0.54
N THR A 121 -9.19 7.69 -0.67
CA THR A 121 -9.82 8.67 -1.57
C THR A 121 -8.93 8.99 -2.76
N TRP A 122 -9.43 9.81 -3.67
CA TRP A 122 -8.64 10.32 -4.79
C TRP A 122 -7.40 11.10 -4.33
N GLU A 123 -7.55 11.89 -3.27
CA GLU A 123 -6.47 12.68 -2.67
C GLU A 123 -5.34 11.81 -2.13
N ASP A 124 -5.63 10.57 -1.72
CA ASP A 124 -4.62 9.62 -1.26
C ASP A 124 -3.74 9.05 -2.40
N LEU A 125 -4.16 9.23 -3.65
CA LEU A 125 -3.48 8.71 -4.85
C LEU A 125 -2.57 9.74 -5.55
N GLN A 126 -2.62 11.00 -5.11
CA GLN A 126 -1.77 12.10 -5.62
C GLN A 126 -0.45 12.17 -4.86
#